data_AF-U3U3S9-F1
#
_entry.id   AF-U3U3S9-F1
#
_cell.length_a   1.000
_cell.length_b   1.000
_cell.length_c   1.000
_cell.angle_alpha   90.00
_cell.angle_beta   90.00
_cell.angle_gamma   90.00
#
_symmetry.space_group_name_H-M   'P 1'
#
loop_
_entity.id
_entity.type
_entity.pdbx_description
1 polymer ?
#
loop_
_entity_poly.entity_id
_entity_poly.type
_entity_poly.pdbx_seq_one_letter_code
_entity_poly.pdbx_strand_id
1 'polypeptide(L)'
;MSAVIDEKRRTSRVRRLRWPFSRQLSLSLLSVAVLLLLWWGVTALGLIAPLFLPPPQQVLHKLLVIAGPQGFMDATLWQHLGASLTRMLVALFFAALIGIPVGIAMGLSPAVRGLLDPLIELYRPVPPLAYLPLMVIWFGIGETSKILLIYLAIFAPVTLSTLAGVKNTQQVRIRAAQALGRRAGSCCVLSFCPVRCRRFSPACASVLAWAGPRWWRPN
;
A
#
# COMPACT_ATOMS: atom_id res chain seq x y z
N MET A 1 -54.20 18.45 48.30
CA MET A 1 -54.77 17.79 47.12
C MET A 1 -53.92 18.14 45.91
N SER A 2 -52.78 17.48 45.79
CA SER A 2 -51.83 17.65 44.67
C SER A 2 -51.75 16.30 43.99
N ALA A 3 -52.37 16.22 42.81
CA ALA A 3 -52.41 15.04 41.98
C ALA A 3 -50.98 14.63 41.59
N VAL A 4 -50.53 13.53 42.18
CA VAL A 4 -49.34 12.79 41.78
C VAL A 4 -49.68 12.07 40.48
N ILE A 5 -49.41 12.70 39.34
CA ILE A 5 -49.34 12.01 38.05
C ILE A 5 -47.97 11.31 38.02
N ASP A 6 -47.96 10.07 38.47
CA ASP A 6 -46.86 9.12 38.28
C ASP A 6 -46.81 8.73 36.80
N GLU A 7 -46.09 9.52 36.00
CA GLU A 7 -45.84 9.24 34.60
C GLU A 7 -44.86 8.08 34.47
N LYS A 8 -45.44 6.88 34.56
CA LYS A 8 -44.84 5.58 34.29
C LYS A 8 -44.18 5.57 32.92
N ARG A 9 -42.90 5.98 32.84
CA ARG A 9 -42.01 5.76 31.69
C ARG A 9 -41.97 4.27 31.38
N ARG A 10 -42.87 3.81 30.52
CA ARG A 10 -42.75 2.55 29.78
C ARG A 10 -41.53 2.70 28.88
N THR A 11 -40.36 2.41 29.43
CA THR A 11 -39.17 2.10 28.66
C THR A 11 -39.50 0.86 27.85
N SER A 12 -39.88 1.08 26.58
CA SER A 12 -40.02 0.04 25.59
C SER A 12 -38.67 -0.66 25.52
N ARG A 13 -38.60 -1.84 26.14
CA ARG A 13 -37.46 -2.73 26.12
C ARG A 13 -37.36 -3.26 24.69
N VAL A 14 -36.78 -2.46 23.78
CA VAL A 14 -36.48 -2.85 22.41
C VAL A 14 -35.66 -4.11 22.51
N ARG A 15 -36.28 -5.22 22.13
CA ARG A 15 -35.71 -6.56 22.12
C ARG A 15 -34.56 -6.50 21.11
N ARG A 16 -33.35 -6.16 21.57
CA ARG A 16 -32.16 -6.21 20.73
C ARG A 16 -32.03 -7.66 20.30
N LEU A 17 -32.47 -7.93 19.07
CA LEU A 17 -32.31 -9.19 18.38
C LEU A 17 -30.81 -9.48 18.42
N ARG A 18 -30.43 -10.41 19.29
CA ARG A 18 -29.04 -10.82 19.51
C ARG A 18 -28.61 -11.61 18.28
N TRP A 19 -28.26 -10.91 17.22
CA TRP A 19 -27.60 -11.50 16.07
C TRP A 19 -26.30 -12.15 16.55
N PRO A 20 -26.04 -13.42 16.20
CA PRO A 20 -24.87 -14.17 16.67
C PRO A 20 -23.57 -13.70 16.02
N PHE A 21 -23.64 -12.73 15.10
CA PHE A 21 -22.52 -12.27 14.29
C PHE A 21 -22.11 -10.83 14.66
N SER A 22 -20.81 -10.52 14.57
CA SER A 22 -20.30 -9.16 14.79
C SER A 22 -21.06 -8.17 13.91
N ARG A 23 -21.55 -7.07 14.51
CA ARG A 23 -22.32 -6.02 13.81
C ARG A 23 -21.63 -5.54 12.53
N GLN A 24 -20.31 -5.55 12.53
CA GLN A 24 -19.50 -5.15 11.39
C GLN A 24 -19.70 -6.07 10.18
N LEU A 25 -19.72 -7.40 10.37
CA LEU A 25 -19.90 -8.33 9.26
C LEU A 25 -21.33 -8.30 8.72
N SER A 26 -22.33 -8.14 9.59
CA SER A 26 -23.72 -7.99 9.13
C SER A 26 -23.92 -6.73 8.28
N LEU A 27 -23.26 -5.62 8.65
CA LEU A 27 -23.31 -4.39 7.87
C LEU A 27 -22.58 -4.53 6.52
N SER A 28 -21.42 -5.19 6.50
CA SER A 28 -20.70 -5.48 5.26
C SER A 28 -21.45 -6.42 4.32
N LEU A 29 -22.10 -7.46 4.85
CA LEU A 29 -22.92 -8.37 4.03
C LEU A 29 -24.16 -7.66 3.49
N LEU A 30 -24.82 -6.84 4.32
CA LEU A 30 -25.99 -6.07 3.90
C LEU A 30 -25.64 -5.11 2.76
N SER A 31 -24.51 -4.39 2.85
CA SER A 31 -24.12 -3.43 1.82
C SER A 31 -23.85 -4.12 0.48
N VAL A 32 -23.14 -5.25 0.48
CA VAL A 32 -22.90 -6.05 -0.72
C VAL A 32 -24.22 -6.59 -1.29
N ALA A 33 -25.11 -7.12 -0.45
CA ALA A 33 -26.39 -7.65 -0.90
C ALA A 33 -27.26 -6.56 -1.54
N VAL A 34 -27.35 -5.36 -0.93
CA VAL A 34 -28.07 -4.22 -1.50
C VAL A 34 -27.49 -3.81 -2.84
N LEU A 35 -26.16 -3.77 -2.98
CA LEU A 35 -25.50 -3.45 -4.25
C LEU A 35 -25.83 -4.47 -5.35
N LEU A 36 -25.78 -5.77 -5.02
CA LEU A 36 -26.10 -6.85 -5.97
C LEU A 36 -27.57 -6.83 -6.38
N LEU A 37 -28.48 -6.56 -5.44
CA LEU A 37 -29.91 -6.43 -5.73
C LEU A 37 -30.20 -5.20 -6.60
N LEU A 38 -29.52 -4.08 -6.34
CA LEU A 38 -29.64 -2.90 -7.18
C LEU A 38 -29.12 -3.17 -8.59
N TRP A 39 -27.95 -3.79 -8.72
CA TRP A 39 -27.38 -4.17 -10.01
C TRP A 39 -28.32 -5.13 -10.77
N TRP A 40 -28.78 -6.18 -10.11
CA TRP A 40 -29.73 -7.11 -10.70
C TRP A 40 -31.02 -6.42 -11.11
N GLY A 41 -31.60 -5.56 -10.27
CA GLY A 41 -32.81 -4.79 -10.57
C GLY A 41 -32.64 -3.87 -11.78
N VAL A 42 -31.55 -3.09 -11.83
CA VAL A 42 -31.25 -2.18 -12.95
C VAL A 42 -31.09 -2.95 -14.27
N THR A 43 -30.45 -4.12 -14.24
CA THR A 43 -30.29 -4.97 -15.44
C THR A 43 -31.56 -5.69 -15.84
N ALA A 44 -32.35 -6.18 -14.87
CA ALA A 44 -33.60 -6.89 -15.13
C ALA A 44 -34.68 -5.98 -15.70
N LEU A 45 -34.70 -4.71 -15.27
CA LEU A 45 -35.61 -3.69 -15.77
C LEU A 45 -35.21 -3.13 -17.15
N GLY A 46 -34.06 -3.53 -17.70
CA GLY A 46 -33.60 -3.08 -19.01
C GLY A 46 -33.26 -1.58 -19.08
N LEU A 47 -33.01 -0.94 -17.94
CA LEU A 47 -32.71 0.50 -17.86
C LEU A 47 -31.39 0.87 -18.57
N ILE A 48 -30.50 -0.11 -18.78
CA ILE A 48 -29.20 0.04 -19.41
C ILE A 48 -29.03 -1.07 -20.44
N ALA A 49 -28.49 -0.75 -21.62
CA ALA A 49 -28.26 -1.73 -22.66
C ALA A 49 -27.29 -2.84 -22.15
N PRO A 50 -27.58 -4.13 -22.41
CA PRO A 50 -26.76 -5.26 -21.95
C PRO A 50 -25.30 -5.23 -22.41
N LEU A 51 -25.02 -4.45 -23.45
CA LEU A 51 -23.66 -4.22 -23.95
C LEU A 51 -22.78 -3.45 -22.96
N PHE A 52 -23.36 -2.52 -22.20
CA PHE A 52 -22.64 -1.71 -21.20
C PHE A 52 -22.70 -2.33 -19.80
N LEU A 53 -23.82 -2.99 -19.47
CA LEU A 53 -24.02 -3.59 -18.15
C LEU A 53 -24.69 -4.97 -18.27
N PRO A 54 -23.91 -6.04 -18.49
CA PRO A 54 -24.47 -7.38 -18.58
C PRO A 54 -25.08 -7.80 -17.24
N PRO A 55 -26.20 -8.54 -17.25
CA PRO A 55 -26.81 -9.06 -16.04
C PRO A 55 -25.86 -10.03 -15.33
N PRO A 56 -25.92 -10.11 -13.98
CA PRO A 56 -24.99 -10.91 -13.19
C PRO A 56 -24.96 -12.39 -13.58
N GLN A 57 -26.08 -12.93 -14.06
CA GLN A 57 -26.18 -14.32 -14.53
C GLN A 57 -25.37 -14.59 -15.80
N GLN A 58 -25.30 -13.61 -16.73
CA GLN A 58 -24.48 -13.73 -17.93
C GLN A 58 -22.99 -13.68 -17.59
N VAL A 59 -22.60 -12.83 -16.64
CA VAL A 59 -21.22 -12.77 -16.12
C VAL A 59 -20.82 -14.12 -15.52
N LEU A 60 -21.69 -14.72 -14.69
CA LEU A 60 -21.42 -16.02 -14.08
C LEU A 60 -21.31 -17.14 -15.12
N HIS A 61 -22.20 -17.15 -16.11
CA HIS A 61 -22.14 -18.13 -17.20
C HIS A 61 -20.85 -18.01 -18.00
N LYS A 62 -20.44 -16.79 -18.38
CA LYS A 62 -19.17 -16.56 -19.08
C LYS A 62 -17.97 -16.94 -18.23
N LEU A 63 -17.99 -16.68 -16.93
CA LEU A 63 -16.94 -17.10 -16.01
C LEU A 63 -16.78 -18.63 -16.01
N LEU A 64 -17.89 -19.38 -15.91
CA LEU A 64 -17.86 -20.85 -15.95
C LEU A 64 -17.36 -21.40 -17.29
N VAL A 65 -17.77 -20.78 -18.41
CA VAL A 65 -17.33 -21.19 -19.75
C VAL A 65 -15.82 -20.97 -19.94
N ILE A 66 -15.30 -19.80 -19.55
CA ILE A 66 -13.88 -19.44 -19.71
C ILE A 66 -12.99 -20.20 -18.71
N ALA A 67 -13.50 -20.51 -17.52
CA ALA A 67 -12.84 -21.36 -16.54
C ALA A 67 -12.79 -22.84 -16.95
N GLY A 68 -13.71 -23.26 -17.83
CA GLY A 68 -13.78 -24.61 -18.38
C GLY A 68 -12.76 -24.90 -19.49
N PRO A 69 -12.84 -26.09 -20.12
CA PRO A 69 -11.88 -26.53 -21.15
C PRO A 69 -12.01 -25.78 -22.48
N GLN A 70 -13.10 -25.02 -22.68
CA GLN A 70 -13.32 -24.24 -23.91
C GLN A 70 -12.41 -23.00 -23.99
N GLY A 71 -11.93 -22.49 -22.86
CA GLY A 71 -11.05 -21.33 -22.80
C GLY A 71 -11.65 -20.07 -23.44
N PHE A 72 -10.80 -19.07 -23.63
CA PHE A 72 -11.12 -17.85 -24.38
C PHE A 72 -9.89 -17.50 -25.21
N MET A 73 -10.03 -17.37 -26.53
CA MET A 73 -8.90 -17.07 -27.45
C MET A 73 -7.72 -18.06 -27.28
N ASP A 74 -7.98 -19.36 -27.42
CA ASP A 74 -6.99 -20.45 -27.40
C ASP A 74 -6.22 -20.67 -26.07
N ALA A 75 -6.60 -19.96 -25.00
CA ALA A 75 -6.02 -20.16 -23.67
C ALA A 75 -7.10 -20.23 -22.59
N THR A 76 -6.83 -21.01 -21.54
CA THR A 76 -7.73 -21.14 -20.39
C THR A 76 -7.59 -19.96 -19.44
N LEU A 77 -8.62 -19.69 -18.63
CA LEU A 77 -8.55 -18.68 -17.54
C LEU A 77 -7.29 -18.85 -16.69
N TRP A 78 -6.95 -20.10 -16.36
CA TRP A 78 -5.79 -20.45 -15.54
C TRP A 78 -4.46 -20.11 -16.21
N GLN A 79 -4.35 -20.28 -17.52
CA GLN A 79 -3.14 -19.91 -18.27
C GLN A 79 -2.95 -18.39 -18.30
N HIS A 80 -4.02 -17.62 -18.54
CA HIS A 80 -3.95 -16.16 -18.50
C HIS A 80 -3.63 -15.62 -17.10
N LEU A 81 -4.24 -16.23 -16.07
CA LEU A 81 -3.99 -15.89 -14.69
C LEU A 81 -2.55 -16.23 -14.30
N GLY A 82 -2.10 -17.44 -14.64
CA GLY A 82 -0.74 -17.90 -14.41
C GLY A 82 0.29 -17.00 -15.08
N ALA A 83 0.09 -16.67 -16.36
CA ALA A 83 0.99 -15.76 -17.08
C ALA A 83 1.02 -14.35 -16.47
N SER A 84 -0.11 -13.83 -16.00
CA SER A 84 -0.17 -12.51 -15.34
C SER A 84 0.55 -12.55 -13.99
N LEU A 85 0.35 -13.62 -13.22
CA LEU A 85 0.94 -13.80 -11.92
C LEU A 85 2.46 -14.01 -12.02
N THR A 86 2.95 -14.82 -12.97
CA THR A 86 4.39 -15.05 -13.16
C THR A 86 5.12 -13.76 -13.48
N ARG A 87 4.56 -12.90 -14.35
CA ARG A 87 5.12 -11.57 -14.64
C ARG A 87 5.24 -10.71 -13.39
N MET A 88 4.19 -10.67 -12.57
CA MET A 88 4.17 -9.91 -11.31
C MET A 88 5.21 -10.45 -10.33
N LEU A 89 5.31 -11.76 -10.18
CA LEU A 89 6.26 -12.40 -9.25
C LEU A 89 7.70 -12.20 -9.69
N VAL A 90 8.00 -12.35 -10.97
CA VAL A 90 9.35 -12.11 -11.52
C VAL A 90 9.75 -10.66 -11.33
N ALA A 91 8.88 -9.72 -11.70
CA ALA A 91 9.13 -8.29 -11.50
C ALA A 91 9.35 -7.94 -10.02
N LEU A 92 8.49 -8.47 -9.12
CA LEU A 92 8.60 -8.27 -7.68
C LEU A 92 9.90 -8.86 -7.14
N PHE A 93 10.31 -10.04 -7.59
CA PHE A 93 11.56 -10.67 -7.17
C PHE A 93 12.76 -9.78 -7.48
N PHE A 94 12.87 -9.27 -8.71
CA PHE A 94 13.96 -8.35 -9.07
C PHE A 94 13.85 -7.00 -8.37
N ALA A 95 12.64 -6.46 -8.20
CA ALA A 95 12.41 -5.21 -7.47
C ALA A 95 12.80 -5.33 -6.00
N ALA A 96 12.50 -6.46 -5.36
CA ALA A 96 12.93 -6.75 -4.01
C ALA A 96 14.44 -6.94 -3.93
N LEU A 97 15.02 -7.71 -4.86
CA LEU A 97 16.45 -8.00 -4.91
C LEU A 97 17.31 -6.74 -4.98
N ILE A 98 16.86 -5.72 -5.71
CA ILE A 98 17.62 -4.46 -5.89
C ILE A 98 17.10 -3.37 -4.94
N GLY A 99 15.79 -3.20 -4.84
CA GLY A 99 15.16 -2.13 -4.05
C GLY A 99 15.35 -2.27 -2.55
N ILE A 100 15.41 -3.50 -2.02
CA ILE A 100 15.66 -3.73 -0.59
C ILE A 100 17.10 -3.30 -0.22
N PRO A 101 18.17 -3.77 -0.89
CA PRO A 101 19.53 -3.29 -0.61
C PRO A 101 19.67 -1.76 -0.76
N VAL A 102 19.08 -1.17 -1.80
CA VAL A 102 19.12 0.28 -2.02
C VAL A 102 18.41 1.02 -0.88
N GLY A 103 17.22 0.57 -0.49
CA GLY A 103 16.46 1.17 0.62
C GLY A 103 17.17 1.05 1.97
N ILE A 104 17.86 -0.08 2.21
CA ILE A 104 18.72 -0.28 3.38
C ILE A 104 19.92 0.68 3.33
N ALA A 105 20.60 0.79 2.19
CA ALA A 105 21.74 1.68 2.02
C ALA A 105 21.37 3.15 2.27
N MET A 106 20.21 3.60 1.76
CA MET A 106 19.65 4.93 2.06
C MET A 106 19.26 5.11 3.53
N GLY A 107 18.87 4.05 4.22
CA GLY A 107 18.50 4.09 5.64
C GLY A 107 19.71 4.15 6.58
N LEU A 108 20.84 3.55 6.17
CA LEU A 108 22.07 3.50 6.95
C LEU A 108 23.01 4.69 6.66
N SER A 109 23.06 5.18 5.41
CA SER A 109 23.99 6.24 4.98
C SER A 109 23.25 7.53 4.59
N PRO A 110 23.50 8.66 5.30
CA PRO A 110 22.97 9.97 4.92
C PRO A 110 23.47 10.44 3.55
N ALA A 111 24.69 10.05 3.16
CA ALA A 111 25.27 10.42 1.86
C ALA A 111 24.55 9.72 0.70
N VAL A 112 24.31 8.41 0.81
CA VAL A 112 23.55 7.65 -0.20
C VAL A 112 22.13 8.18 -0.30
N ARG A 113 21.52 8.52 0.84
CA ARG A 113 20.20 9.14 0.85
C ARG A 113 20.18 10.49 0.12
N GLY A 114 21.12 11.39 0.41
CA GLY A 114 21.17 12.70 -0.24
C GLY A 114 21.34 12.61 -1.76
N LEU A 115 22.00 11.56 -2.26
CA LEU A 115 22.17 11.32 -3.70
C LEU A 115 20.93 10.67 -4.35
N LEU A 116 20.30 9.70 -3.68
CA LEU A 116 19.20 8.92 -4.27
C LEU A 116 17.80 9.50 -4.02
N ASP A 117 17.58 10.25 -2.94
CA ASP A 117 16.29 10.93 -2.68
C ASP A 117 15.83 11.78 -3.88
N PRO A 118 16.64 12.70 -4.45
CA PRO A 118 16.18 13.53 -5.58
C PRO A 118 15.86 12.72 -6.84
N LEU A 119 16.59 11.62 -7.09
CA LEU A 119 16.33 10.74 -8.24
C LEU A 119 15.00 9.99 -8.07
N ILE A 120 14.73 9.48 -6.87
CA ILE A 120 13.48 8.76 -6.56
C ILE A 120 12.29 9.74 -6.57
N GLU A 121 12.48 10.96 -6.08
CA GLU A 121 11.44 11.98 -6.04
C GLU A 121 11.07 12.50 -7.44
N LEU A 122 12.05 12.61 -8.35
CA LEU A 122 11.79 12.89 -9.77
C LEU A 122 11.05 11.73 -10.46
N TYR A 123 11.39 10.49 -10.10
CA TYR A 123 10.81 9.29 -10.70
C TYR A 123 9.36 9.03 -10.22
N ARG A 124 9.05 9.32 -8.96
CA ARG A 124 7.76 9.03 -8.32
C ARG A 124 6.50 9.60 -8.99
N PRO A 125 6.44 10.87 -9.47
CA PRO A 125 5.23 11.42 -10.07
C PRO A 125 4.93 10.85 -11.45
N VAL A 126 5.89 10.18 -12.10
CA VAL A 126 5.71 9.67 -13.44
C VAL A 126 4.93 8.35 -13.37
N PRO A 127 3.71 8.29 -13.93
CA PRO A 127 2.96 7.05 -13.94
C PRO A 127 3.74 5.99 -14.76
N PRO A 128 3.82 4.73 -14.30
CA PRO A 128 4.59 3.70 -15.00
C PRO A 128 4.17 3.49 -16.47
N LEU A 129 2.89 3.77 -16.77
CA LEU A 129 2.33 3.72 -18.12
C LEU A 129 3.00 4.71 -19.10
N ALA A 130 3.57 5.82 -18.61
CA ALA A 130 4.27 6.79 -19.45
C ALA A 130 5.57 6.22 -20.05
N TYR A 131 6.15 5.18 -19.45
CA TYR A 131 7.35 4.51 -19.96
C TYR A 131 7.06 3.47 -21.05
N LEU A 132 5.79 3.15 -21.30
CA LEU A 132 5.39 2.16 -22.31
C LEU A 132 6.02 2.40 -23.69
N PRO A 133 5.93 3.59 -24.32
CA PRO A 133 6.51 3.80 -25.65
C PRO A 133 8.03 3.60 -25.67
N LEU A 134 8.75 4.06 -24.64
CA LEU A 134 10.19 3.88 -24.53
C LEU A 134 10.58 2.40 -24.44
N MET A 135 9.86 1.63 -23.61
CA MET A 135 10.11 0.20 -23.42
C MET A 135 9.82 -0.60 -24.70
N VAL A 136 8.76 -0.24 -25.44
CA VAL A 136 8.43 -0.89 -26.72
C VAL A 136 9.48 -0.60 -27.78
N ILE A 137 10.03 0.61 -27.84
CA ILE A 137 11.08 0.95 -28.82
C ILE A 137 12.39 0.21 -28.51
N TRP A 138 12.79 0.14 -27.23
CA TRP A 138 14.05 -0.51 -26.86
C TRP A 138 14.00 -2.04 -26.84
N PHE A 139 12.94 -2.61 -26.26
CA PHE A 139 12.83 -4.05 -26.04
C PHE A 139 11.85 -4.75 -27.01
N GLY A 140 11.18 -3.98 -27.86
CA GLY A 140 10.13 -4.49 -28.75
C GLY A 140 8.82 -4.81 -28.03
N ILE A 141 7.87 -5.33 -28.81
CA ILE A 141 6.61 -5.86 -28.27
C ILE A 141 6.87 -7.27 -27.77
N GLY A 142 7.01 -7.42 -26.45
CA GLY A 142 7.30 -8.72 -25.83
C GLY A 142 6.99 -8.78 -24.35
N GLU A 143 7.16 -9.96 -23.77
CA GLU A 143 6.92 -10.23 -22.35
C GLU A 143 7.88 -9.46 -21.45
N THR A 144 9.14 -9.33 -21.87
CA THR A 144 10.18 -8.58 -21.15
C THR A 144 9.81 -7.11 -20.94
N SER A 145 9.23 -6.46 -21.97
CA SER A 145 8.81 -5.06 -21.89
C SER A 145 7.76 -4.84 -20.79
N LYS A 146 6.79 -5.77 -20.67
CA LYS A 146 5.74 -5.73 -19.65
C LYS A 146 6.32 -5.93 -18.25
N ILE A 147 7.24 -6.89 -18.09
CA ILE A 147 7.88 -7.19 -16.81
C ILE A 147 8.70 -5.99 -16.33
N LEU A 148 9.45 -5.32 -17.22
CA LEU A 148 10.24 -4.13 -16.89
C LEU A 148 9.37 -2.95 -16.44
N LEU A 149 8.21 -2.73 -17.08
CA LEU A 149 7.27 -1.69 -16.66
C LEU A 149 6.72 -1.96 -15.25
N ILE A 150 6.38 -3.22 -14.95
CA ILE A 150 5.92 -3.63 -13.61
C ILE A 150 7.05 -3.47 -12.59
N TYR A 151 8.27 -3.88 -12.93
CA TYR A 151 9.45 -3.70 -12.08
C TYR A 151 9.65 -2.22 -11.74
N LEU A 152 9.62 -1.34 -12.74
CA LEU A 152 9.80 0.10 -12.57
C LEU A 152 8.71 0.64 -11.62
N ALA A 153 7.45 0.27 -11.83
CA ALA A 153 6.33 0.64 -10.98
C ALA A 153 6.52 0.27 -9.50
N ILE A 154 7.07 -0.92 -9.23
CA ILE A 154 7.20 -1.47 -7.88
C ILE A 154 8.50 -1.01 -7.20
N PHE A 155 9.53 -0.66 -7.96
CA PHE A 155 10.86 -0.32 -7.44
C PHE A 155 10.86 0.82 -6.42
N ALA A 156 10.23 1.95 -6.74
CA ALA A 156 10.16 3.10 -5.82
C ALA A 156 9.40 2.80 -4.51
N PRO A 157 8.16 2.25 -4.53
CA PRO A 157 7.46 1.96 -3.29
C PRO A 157 8.17 0.90 -2.44
N VAL A 158 8.83 -0.10 -3.03
CA VAL A 158 9.62 -1.10 -2.27
C VAL A 158 10.83 -0.44 -1.59
N THR A 159 11.57 0.39 -2.31
CA THR A 159 12.75 1.09 -1.78
C THR A 159 12.36 2.03 -0.64
N LEU A 160 11.29 2.81 -0.82
CA LEU A 160 10.79 3.76 0.19
C LEU A 160 10.19 3.05 1.42
N SER A 161 9.47 1.95 1.22
CA SER A 161 8.93 1.15 2.33
C SER A 161 10.06 0.53 3.16
N THR A 162 11.12 0.05 2.49
CA THR A 162 12.32 -0.47 3.16
C THR A 162 13.04 0.63 3.93
N LEU A 163 13.25 1.81 3.32
CA LEU A 163 13.83 2.98 3.97
C LEU A 163 13.06 3.38 5.24
N ALA A 164 11.73 3.42 5.16
CA ALA A 164 10.86 3.71 6.29
C ALA A 164 10.97 2.64 7.39
N GLY A 165 11.02 1.36 7.00
CA GLY A 165 11.23 0.24 7.92
C GLY A 165 12.55 0.35 8.69
N VAL A 166 13.66 0.62 8.00
CA VAL A 166 14.99 0.78 8.62
C VAL A 166 14.98 1.92 9.64
N LYS A 167 14.45 3.10 9.28
CA LYS A 167 14.35 4.23 10.20
C LYS A 167 13.49 3.94 11.42
N ASN A 168 12.36 3.25 11.24
CA ASN A 168 11.49 2.89 12.35
C ASN A 168 12.21 1.98 13.36
N THR A 169 12.97 0.99 12.88
CA THR A 169 13.75 0.11 13.77
C THR A 169 14.84 0.86 14.55
N GLN A 170 15.51 1.85 13.94
CA GLN A 170 16.47 2.71 14.65
C GLN A 170 15.79 3.52 15.76
N GLN A 171 14.63 4.11 15.48
CA GLN A 171 13.87 4.89 16.46
C GLN A 171 13.41 4.03 17.65
N VAL A 172 12.93 2.80 17.39
CA VAL A 172 12.54 1.86 18.44
C VAL A 172 13.72 1.51 19.34
N ARG A 173 14.91 1.27 18.77
CA ARG A 173 16.13 0.99 19.56
C ARG A 173 16.57 2.17 20.42
N ILE A 174 16.49 3.39 19.88
CA ILE A 174 16.83 4.61 20.63
C ILE A 174 15.86 4.80 21.81
N ARG A 175 14.55 4.63 21.58
CA ARG A 175 13.53 4.74 22.65
C ARG A 175 13.72 3.68 23.73
N ALA A 176 14.05 2.45 23.36
CA ALA A 176 14.37 1.39 24.32
C ALA A 176 15.61 1.74 25.17
N ALA A 177 16.65 2.30 24.56
CA ALA A 177 17.83 2.75 25.29
C ALA A 177 17.54 3.91 26.26
N GLN A 178 16.65 4.84 25.87
CA GLN A 178 16.21 5.94 26.74
C GLN A 178 15.39 5.45 27.93
N ALA A 179 14.51 4.46 27.73
CA ALA A 179 13.72 3.85 28.81
C ALA A 179 14.60 3.13 29.86
N LEU A 180 15.75 2.61 29.44
CA LEU A 180 16.77 2.02 30.33
C LEU A 180 17.67 3.08 31.01
N GLY A 181 17.33 4.38 30.92
CA GLY A 181 18.02 5.45 31.64
C GLY A 181 19.21 6.09 30.91
N ARG A 182 19.44 5.80 29.63
CA ARG A 182 20.53 6.45 28.85
C ARG A 182 20.11 7.85 28.39
N ARG A 183 20.88 8.89 28.76
CA ARG A 183 20.66 10.28 28.31
C ARG A 183 20.79 10.41 26.78
N ALA A 184 19.90 11.21 26.19
CA ALA A 184 19.74 11.37 24.73
C ALA A 184 21.03 11.74 23.97
N GLY A 185 21.95 12.48 24.60
CA GLY A 185 23.22 12.89 23.97
C GLY A 185 24.21 11.77 23.71
N SER A 186 24.20 10.69 24.52
CA SER A 186 25.13 9.56 24.36
C SER A 186 24.66 8.52 23.34
N CYS A 187 23.36 8.48 23.00
CA CYS A 187 22.80 7.53 22.05
C CYS A 187 23.08 7.88 20.58
N CYS A 188 23.12 9.18 20.23
CA CYS A 188 23.40 9.62 18.86
C CYS A 188 24.79 9.24 18.38
N VAL A 189 25.79 9.22 19.27
CA VAL A 189 27.19 8.95 18.92
C VAL A 189 27.44 7.47 18.62
N LEU A 190 26.70 6.57 19.30
CA LEU A 190 26.96 5.12 19.21
C LEU A 190 26.21 4.45 18.06
N SER A 191 25.00 4.90 17.71
CA SER A 191 24.19 4.26 16.66
C SER A 191 24.66 4.61 15.24
N PHE A 192 25.43 5.68 15.06
CA PHE A 192 25.86 6.20 13.76
C PHE A 192 27.33 5.92 13.42
N CYS A 193 28.06 5.20 14.26
CA CYS A 193 29.49 4.98 14.06
C CYS A 193 29.79 3.50 13.74
N PRO A 194 29.55 3.02 12.51
CA PRO A 194 30.11 1.76 12.06
C PRO A 194 31.58 2.04 11.76
N VAL A 195 32.47 1.70 12.70
CA VAL A 195 33.92 1.60 12.47
C VAL A 195 34.61 2.94 12.11
N ARG A 196 35.30 3.51 13.10
CA ARG A 196 36.39 4.52 12.98
C ARG A 196 35.97 5.99 12.91
N CYS A 197 35.81 6.62 14.07
CA CYS A 197 36.01 8.06 14.21
C CYS A 197 36.82 8.38 15.47
N ARG A 198 38.14 8.22 15.35
CA ARG A 198 39.15 8.82 16.22
C ARG A 198 39.57 10.19 15.65
N ARG A 199 38.61 11.07 15.35
CA ARG A 199 38.87 12.52 15.22
C ARG A 199 37.57 13.27 15.04
N PHE A 200 37.19 13.97 16.10
CA PHE A 200 36.37 15.16 16.06
C PHE A 200 36.97 16.11 15.01
N SER A 201 36.31 16.28 13.86
CA SER A 201 36.60 17.39 12.94
C SER A 201 35.52 18.45 13.15
N PRO A 202 35.88 19.73 13.38
CA PRO A 202 34.94 20.80 13.70
C PRO A 202 33.99 21.20 12.55
N ALA A 203 34.09 20.55 11.38
CA ALA A 203 33.22 20.80 10.22
C ALA A 203 31.75 20.40 10.43
N CYS A 204 31.41 19.60 11.45
CA CYS A 204 30.01 19.28 11.79
C CYS A 204 29.29 20.40 12.56
N ALA A 205 30.00 21.39 13.09
CA ALA A 205 29.39 22.50 13.84
C ALA A 205 28.67 23.51 12.93
N SER A 206 29.07 23.62 11.66
CA SER A 206 28.52 24.63 10.73
C SER A 206 27.21 24.22 10.06
N VAL A 207 26.87 22.92 9.99
CA VAL A 207 25.60 22.46 9.40
C VAL A 207 24.43 22.50 10.40
N LEU A 208 24.72 22.51 11.71
CA LEU A 208 23.72 22.65 12.77
C LEU A 208 23.26 24.11 12.99
N ALA A 209 23.90 25.10 12.36
CA ALA A 209 23.52 26.51 12.42
C ALA A 209 22.38 26.89 11.44
N TRP A 210 22.01 26.00 10.51
CA TRP A 210 20.98 26.28 9.48
C TRP A 210 19.60 25.67 9.75
N ALA A 211 19.45 24.87 10.81
CA ALA A 211 18.16 24.27 11.19
C ALA A 211 17.49 25.08 12.32
N GLY A 212 16.89 26.22 11.94
CA GLY A 212 16.12 27.07 12.86
C GLY A 212 14.85 26.39 13.41
N PRO A 213 14.38 26.75 14.63
CA PRO A 213 13.36 26.03 15.39
C PRO A 213 11.89 26.23 14.96
N ARG A 214 11.59 26.54 13.70
CA ARG A 214 10.22 26.98 13.28
C ARG A 214 9.26 25.92 12.73
N TRP A 215 9.66 24.66 12.55
CA TRP A 215 8.85 23.68 11.80
C TRP A 215 8.18 22.57 12.63
N TRP A 216 8.17 22.66 13.96
CA TRP A 216 7.50 21.69 14.84
C TRP A 216 6.39 22.32 15.69
N ARG A 217 5.30 22.76 15.05
CA ARG A 217 3.99 22.84 15.71
C ARG A 217 2.96 22.10 14.84
N PRO A 218 2.30 21.05 15.36
CA PRO A 218 1.10 20.51 14.76
C PRO A 218 -0.08 21.42 15.12
N ASN A 219 -0.87 21.83 14.11
CA ASN A 219 -2.31 22.02 14.27
C ASN A 219 -2.98 20.68 13.98
#